data_AF-E1X090-F1
#
_entry.id   AF-E1X090-F1
#
_cell.length_a   1.000
_cell.length_b   1.000
_cell.length_c   1.000
_cell.angle_alpha   90.00
_cell.angle_beta   90.00
_cell.angle_gamma   90.00
#
_symmetry.space_group_name_H-M   'P 1'
#
loop_
_entity.id
_entity.type
_entity.pdbx_description
1 polymer ?
#
loop_
_entity_poly.entity_id
_entity_poly.type
_entity_poly.pdbx_seq_one_letter_code
_entity_poly.pdbx_strand_id
1 'polypeptide(L)'
;MRNYFYTQSGAIMNTQEYVKLAIKTESTDFESMNTRLQDDGLKRLLHAGIGLSTEAGEFLDALKKHIFYGKELDRVNLAEEMGDLFWYLAIVADELGVNMDDVMERNIEKLKARYGEKFSEEKAENRDLKNERSILEKQTMN
;
A
#
# COMPACT_ATOMS: atom_id res chain seq x y z
N MET A 1 -17.35 33.54 -6.06
CA MET A 1 -16.48 32.56 -5.39
C MET A 1 -15.65 33.28 -4.33
N ARG A 2 -15.88 33.01 -3.04
CA ARG A 2 -15.02 33.52 -1.96
C ARG A 2 -13.87 32.53 -1.74
N ASN A 3 -12.63 33.00 -1.86
CA ASN A 3 -11.43 32.23 -1.54
C ASN A 3 -11.37 31.99 -0.04
N TYR A 4 -11.47 30.73 0.38
CA TYR A 4 -11.47 30.32 1.79
C TYR A 4 -10.07 30.24 2.42
N PHE A 5 -9.01 30.59 1.69
CA PHE A 5 -7.62 30.33 2.08
C PHE A 5 -6.81 31.56 2.52
N TYR A 6 -7.41 32.75 2.60
CA TYR A 6 -6.71 33.95 3.07
C TYR A 6 -7.36 34.53 4.32
N THR A 7 -6.69 34.38 5.47
CA THR A 7 -6.94 35.18 6.67
C THR A 7 -6.36 36.58 6.46
N GLN A 8 -7.11 37.62 6.83
CA GLN A 8 -6.57 38.97 6.84
C GLN A 8 -5.56 39.10 7.98
N SER A 9 -4.39 39.68 7.69
CA SER A 9 -3.20 39.85 8.54
C SER A 9 -2.30 38.61 8.63
N GLY A 10 -0.98 38.82 8.50
CA GLY A 10 0.07 37.80 8.51
C GLY A 10 0.28 37.08 9.86
N ALA A 11 -0.80 36.63 10.49
CA ALA A 11 -0.78 35.78 11.66
C ALA A 11 -0.52 34.32 11.26
N ILE A 12 0.39 33.65 11.98
CA ILE A 12 0.63 32.21 11.84
C ILE A 12 -0.62 31.47 12.34
N MET A 13 -1.14 30.54 11.52
CA MET A 13 -2.27 29.68 11.86
C MET A 13 -2.02 28.92 13.16
N ASN A 14 -2.96 28.98 14.11
CA ASN A 14 -2.90 28.20 15.35
C ASN A 14 -3.51 26.79 15.19
N THR A 15 -3.28 25.91 16.16
CA THR A 15 -3.74 24.51 16.09
C THR A 15 -5.26 24.39 16.03
N GLN A 16 -6.01 25.27 16.69
CA GLN A 16 -7.48 25.26 16.65
C GLN A 16 -8.01 25.67 15.27
N GLU A 17 -7.37 26.65 14.64
CA GLU A 17 -7.70 27.09 13.28
C GLU A 17 -7.36 26.00 12.26
N TYR A 18 -6.20 25.35 12.39
CA TYR A 18 -5.84 24.21 11.57
C TYR A 18 -6.86 23.07 11.64
N VAL A 19 -7.24 22.64 12.86
CA VAL A 19 -8.26 21.57 13.03
C VAL A 19 -9.58 21.95 12.36
N LYS A 20 -10.04 23.20 12.52
CA LYS A 20 -11.26 23.68 11.85
C LYS A 20 -11.17 23.65 10.33
N LEU A 21 -9.99 23.91 9.77
CA LEU A 21 -9.78 23.83 8.32
C LEU A 21 -9.70 22.37 7.85
N ALA A 22 -9.04 21.50 8.61
CA ALA A 22 -8.92 20.08 8.30
C ALA A 22 -10.30 19.37 8.25
N ILE A 23 -11.14 19.55 9.27
CA ILE A 23 -12.47 18.91 9.31
C ILE A 23 -13.42 19.42 8.20
N LYS A 24 -13.20 20.64 7.67
CA LYS A 24 -14.00 21.15 6.54
C LYS A 24 -13.73 20.40 5.25
N THR A 25 -12.55 19.78 5.14
CA THR A 25 -12.12 19.03 3.97
C THR A 25 -12.21 17.52 4.17
N GLU A 26 -12.60 17.07 5.35
CA GLU A 26 -12.83 15.65 5.64
C GLU A 26 -14.01 15.13 4.80
N SER A 27 -13.83 13.96 4.20
CA SER A 27 -14.93 13.26 3.54
C SER A 27 -15.86 12.68 4.60
N THR A 28 -17.11 13.14 4.63
CA THR A 28 -18.10 12.77 5.65
C THR A 28 -19.37 12.14 5.06
N ASP A 29 -19.30 11.65 3.82
CA ASP A 29 -20.39 10.90 3.18
C ASP A 29 -20.49 9.47 3.75
N PHE A 30 -20.83 9.40 5.03
CA PHE A 30 -20.87 8.17 5.81
C PHE A 30 -21.95 7.21 5.31
N GLU A 31 -23.04 7.73 4.75
CA GLU A 31 -24.09 6.89 4.14
C GLU A 31 -23.52 6.12 2.95
N SER A 32 -22.88 6.80 1.99
CA SER A 32 -22.23 6.13 0.86
C SER A 32 -21.07 5.23 1.29
N MET A 33 -20.33 5.57 2.35
CA MET A 33 -19.31 4.68 2.92
C MET A 33 -19.94 3.40 3.48
N ASN A 34 -21.00 3.52 4.27
CA ASN A 34 -21.72 2.39 4.85
C ASN A 34 -22.32 1.50 3.76
N THR A 35 -22.88 2.08 2.69
CA THR A 35 -23.38 1.33 1.53
C THR A 35 -22.27 0.52 0.88
N ARG A 36 -21.10 1.12 0.63
CA ARG A 36 -19.94 0.40 0.05
C ARG A 36 -19.45 -0.72 0.97
N LEU A 37 -19.40 -0.46 2.28
CA LEU A 37 -19.00 -1.44 3.28
C LEU A 37 -20.02 -2.58 3.47
N GLN A 38 -21.22 -2.53 2.88
CA GLN A 38 -22.11 -3.69 2.88
C GLN A 38 -21.59 -4.83 2.01
N ASP A 39 -20.71 -4.58 1.04
CA ASP A 39 -20.05 -5.63 0.26
C ASP A 39 -19.08 -6.44 1.14
N ASP A 40 -19.26 -7.76 1.20
CA ASP A 40 -18.40 -8.66 1.96
C ASP A 40 -17.00 -8.76 1.34
N GLY A 41 -16.90 -8.66 0.02
CA GLY A 41 -15.63 -8.67 -0.68
C GLY A 41 -14.74 -7.49 -0.28
N LEU A 42 -15.32 -6.29 -0.28
CA LEU A 42 -14.64 -5.10 0.22
C LEU A 42 -14.23 -5.23 1.69
N LYS A 43 -15.05 -5.85 2.56
CA LYS A 43 -14.65 -6.10 3.96
C LYS A 43 -13.45 -7.03 4.05
N ARG A 44 -13.38 -8.07 3.23
CA ARG A 44 -12.25 -9.01 3.17
C ARG A 44 -10.98 -8.30 2.71
N LEU A 45 -11.06 -7.48 1.65
CA LEU A 45 -9.93 -6.67 1.19
C LEU A 45 -9.48 -5.66 2.24
N LEU A 46 -10.42 -5.04 2.96
CA LEU A 46 -10.10 -4.12 4.07
C LEU A 46 -9.39 -4.86 5.20
N HIS A 47 -9.90 -6.02 5.63
CA HIS A 47 -9.28 -6.84 6.65
C HIS A 47 -7.85 -7.25 6.25
N ALA A 48 -7.68 -7.72 5.01
CA ALA A 48 -6.37 -8.11 4.52
C ALA A 48 -5.41 -6.92 4.36
N GLY A 49 -5.90 -5.77 3.89
CA GLY A 49 -5.10 -4.55 3.77
C GLY A 49 -4.59 -4.03 5.12
N ILE A 50 -5.43 -4.07 6.17
CA ILE A 50 -5.02 -3.73 7.53
C ILE A 50 -3.94 -4.70 8.02
N GLY A 51 -4.17 -6.01 7.84
CA GLY A 51 -3.23 -7.07 8.19
C GLY A 51 -1.85 -6.88 7.56
N LEU A 52 -1.81 -6.74 6.22
CA LEU A 52 -0.57 -6.48 5.48
C LEU A 52 0.21 -5.28 6.02
N SER A 53 -0.50 -4.21 6.44
CA SER A 53 0.14 -3.02 7.01
C SER A 53 0.72 -3.28 8.40
N THR A 54 0.06 -4.10 9.22
CA THR A 54 0.51 -4.45 10.57
C THR A 54 1.78 -5.30 10.48
N GLU A 55 1.76 -6.39 9.69
CA GLU A 55 2.91 -7.33 9.66
C GLU A 55 4.12 -6.74 8.94
N ALA A 56 3.90 -5.87 7.95
CA ALA A 56 4.99 -5.06 7.38
C ALA A 56 5.61 -4.13 8.44
N GLY A 57 4.81 -3.63 9.38
CA GLY A 57 5.27 -2.83 10.52
C GLY A 57 6.11 -3.64 11.51
N GLU A 58 5.69 -4.86 11.83
CA GLU A 58 6.43 -5.77 12.71
C GLU A 58 7.76 -6.21 12.08
N PHE A 59 7.75 -6.51 10.77
CA PHE A 59 8.96 -6.79 9.99
C PHE A 59 9.95 -5.61 10.04
N LEU A 60 9.45 -4.38 9.86
CA LEU A 60 10.26 -3.17 9.96
C LEU A 60 10.76 -2.91 11.39
N ASP A 61 9.98 -3.25 12.41
CA ASP A 61 10.37 -3.09 13.81
C ASP A 61 11.57 -3.99 14.16
N ALA A 62 11.59 -5.23 13.68
CA ALA A 62 12.72 -6.14 13.81
C ALA A 62 13.99 -5.56 13.16
N LEU A 63 13.89 -5.03 11.93
CA LEU A 63 15.00 -4.34 11.26
C LEU A 63 15.45 -3.09 12.01
N LYS A 64 14.50 -2.26 12.48
CA LYS A 64 14.79 -1.05 13.23
C LYS A 64 15.56 -1.36 14.52
N LYS A 65 15.10 -2.36 15.28
CA LYS A 65 15.77 -2.84 16.51
C LYS A 65 17.21 -3.28 16.22
N HIS A 66 17.42 -3.99 15.12
CA HIS A 66 18.76 -4.41 14.71
C HIS A 66 19.66 -3.23 14.33
N ILE A 67 19.22 -2.42 13.36
CA ILE A 67 20.04 -1.38 12.72
C ILE A 67 20.29 -0.20 13.68
N PHE A 68 19.27 0.28 14.40
CA PHE A 68 19.36 1.52 15.16
C PHE A 68 19.60 1.31 16.66
N TYR A 69 19.24 0.13 17.20
CA TYR A 69 19.40 -0.17 18.63
C TYR A 69 20.42 -1.29 18.92
N GLY A 70 21.11 -1.79 17.90
CA GLY A 70 22.19 -2.77 18.04
C GLY A 70 21.76 -4.11 18.63
N LYS A 71 20.48 -4.49 18.46
CA LYS A 71 19.97 -5.80 18.87
C LYS A 71 20.39 -6.87 17.87
N GLU A 72 20.48 -8.12 18.32
CA GLU A 72 20.60 -9.26 17.41
C GLU A 72 19.43 -9.27 16.43
N LEU A 73 19.70 -9.65 15.18
CA LEU A 73 18.66 -9.71 14.16
C LEU A 73 17.74 -10.90 14.43
N ASP A 74 16.49 -10.63 14.77
CA ASP A 74 15.50 -11.67 15.00
C ASP A 74 14.99 -12.27 13.69
N ARG A 75 15.74 -13.24 13.17
CA ARG A 75 15.40 -13.94 11.92
C ARG A 75 14.17 -14.83 12.04
N VAL A 76 13.81 -15.24 13.26
CA VAL A 76 12.62 -16.07 13.49
C VAL A 76 11.38 -15.19 13.34
N ASN A 77 11.35 -14.04 14.02
CA ASN A 77 10.28 -13.06 13.87
C ASN A 77 10.15 -12.61 12.41
N LEU A 78 11.26 -12.31 11.72
CA LEU A 78 11.20 -11.91 10.30
C LEU A 78 10.57 -12.99 9.40
N ALA A 79 10.78 -14.27 9.70
CA ALA A 79 10.19 -15.37 8.93
C ALA A 79 8.71 -15.58 9.26
N GLU A 80 8.31 -15.36 10.53
CA GLU A 80 6.92 -15.34 10.98
C GLU A 80 6.13 -14.25 10.24
N GLU A 81 6.60 -13.00 10.28
CA GLU A 81 5.92 -11.90 9.57
C GLU A 81 5.82 -12.12 8.07
N MET A 82 6.82 -12.75 7.46
CA MET A 82 6.77 -13.12 6.05
C MET A 82 5.63 -14.13 5.79
N GLY A 83 5.41 -15.07 6.71
CA GLY A 83 4.30 -16.01 6.67
C GLY A 83 2.95 -15.33 6.78
N ASP A 84 2.80 -14.39 7.70
CA ASP A 84 1.54 -13.66 7.90
C ASP A 84 1.23 -12.71 6.73
N LEU A 85 2.26 -12.10 6.14
CA LEU A 85 2.14 -11.39 4.86
C LEU A 85 1.61 -12.31 3.76
N PHE A 86 2.12 -13.55 3.64
CA PHE A 86 1.59 -14.50 2.66
C PHE A 86 0.16 -14.91 2.95
N TRP A 87 -0.21 -15.07 4.23
CA TRP A 87 -1.58 -15.39 4.62
C TRP A 87 -2.56 -14.31 4.18
N TYR A 88 -2.25 -13.04 4.42
CA TYR A 88 -3.08 -11.94 3.96
C TYR A 88 -3.08 -11.78 2.43
N LEU A 89 -1.95 -12.01 1.75
CA LEU A 89 -1.90 -12.02 0.28
C LEU A 89 -2.78 -13.13 -0.32
N ALA A 90 -2.91 -14.27 0.34
CA ALA A 90 -3.80 -15.35 -0.10
C ALA A 90 -5.27 -14.92 -0.02
N ILE A 91 -5.68 -14.19 1.02
CA ILE A 91 -7.04 -13.61 1.13
C ILE A 91 -7.29 -12.61 0.01
N VAL A 92 -6.31 -11.74 -0.28
CA VAL A 92 -6.39 -10.78 -1.40
C VAL A 92 -6.52 -11.51 -2.72
N ALA A 93 -5.73 -12.56 -2.95
CA ALA A 93 -5.76 -13.31 -4.19
C ALA A 93 -7.11 -13.99 -4.42
N ASP A 94 -7.67 -14.63 -3.39
CA ASP A 94 -8.99 -15.24 -3.44
C ASP A 94 -10.08 -14.21 -3.73
N GLU A 95 -10.07 -13.07 -3.03
CA GLU A 95 -11.10 -12.04 -3.17
C GLU A 95 -11.02 -11.27 -4.51
N LEU A 96 -9.81 -11.02 -5.02
CA LEU A 96 -9.64 -10.43 -6.35
C LEU A 96 -9.91 -11.44 -7.48
N GLY A 97 -10.08 -12.72 -7.14
CA GLY A 97 -10.15 -13.79 -8.12
C GLY A 97 -8.89 -13.81 -8.99
N VAL A 98 -7.69 -13.79 -8.39
CA VAL A 98 -6.43 -13.93 -9.15
C VAL A 98 -5.71 -15.21 -8.75
N ASN A 99 -5.03 -15.82 -9.72
CA ASN A 99 -4.09 -16.90 -9.42
C ASN A 99 -2.75 -16.31 -8.97
N MET A 100 -2.30 -16.65 -7.76
CA MET A 100 -1.01 -16.17 -7.23
C MET A 100 0.18 -16.56 -8.12
N ASP A 101 0.14 -17.73 -8.78
CA ASP A 101 1.21 -18.17 -9.68
C ASP A 101 1.34 -17.20 -10.86
N ASP A 102 0.22 -16.78 -11.43
CA ASP A 102 0.22 -15.79 -12.51
C ASP A 102 0.61 -14.41 -12.00
N VAL A 103 0.15 -13.97 -10.81
CA VAL A 103 0.61 -12.72 -10.18
C VAL A 103 2.14 -12.69 -10.09
N MET A 104 2.74 -13.78 -9.61
CA MET A 104 4.19 -13.91 -9.46
C MET A 104 4.89 -13.92 -10.82
N GLU A 105 4.37 -14.65 -11.80
CA GLU A 105 4.95 -14.71 -13.16
C GLU A 105 4.90 -13.34 -13.84
N ARG A 106 3.73 -12.68 -13.87
CA ARG A 106 3.57 -11.33 -14.44
C ARG A 106 4.48 -10.32 -13.74
N ASN A 107 4.68 -10.45 -12.43
CA ASN A 107 5.60 -9.60 -11.68
C ASN A 107 7.05 -9.73 -12.20
N ILE A 108 7.54 -10.97 -12.34
CA ILE A 108 8.88 -11.24 -12.85
C ILE A 108 9.03 -10.81 -14.31
N GLU A 109 8.05 -11.07 -15.17
CA GLU A 109 8.10 -10.62 -16.57
C GLU A 109 8.18 -9.09 -16.69
N LYS A 110 7.36 -8.36 -15.93
CA LYS A 110 7.42 -6.90 -15.85
C LYS A 110 8.80 -6.43 -15.38
N LEU A 111 9.37 -7.07 -14.35
CA LEU A 111 10.70 -6.70 -13.83
C LEU A 111 11.82 -7.03 -14.82
N LYS A 112 11.72 -8.13 -15.58
CA LYS A 112 12.63 -8.45 -16.68
C LYS A 112 12.52 -7.45 -17.83
N ALA A 113 11.30 -7.05 -18.20
CA ALA A 113 11.09 -6.02 -19.20
C ALA A 113 11.72 -4.67 -18.77
N ARG A 114 11.65 -4.35 -17.48
CA ARG A 114 12.29 -3.15 -16.92
C ARG A 114 13.81 -3.26 -16.88
N TYR A 115 14.35 -4.30 -16.23
CA TYR A 115 15.76 -4.36 -15.84
C TYR A 115 16.63 -5.18 -16.80
N GLY A 116 16.06 -6.11 -17.56
CA GLY A 116 16.81 -7.13 -18.30
C GLY A 116 17.32 -8.20 -17.32
N GLU A 117 18.64 -8.44 -17.36
CA GLU A 117 19.27 -9.48 -16.52
C GLU A 117 19.48 -9.07 -15.06
N LYS A 118 19.65 -7.77 -14.78
CA LYS A 118 19.95 -7.26 -13.44
C LYS A 118 19.46 -5.83 -13.23
N PHE A 119 19.33 -5.46 -11.96
CA PHE A 119 18.97 -4.11 -11.54
C PHE A 119 19.92 -3.03 -12.12
N SER A 120 19.35 -1.86 -12.41
CA SER A 120 20.05 -0.61 -12.72
C SER A 120 19.22 0.57 -12.21
N GLU A 121 19.85 1.52 -11.54
CA GLU A 121 19.20 2.75 -11.05
C GLU A 121 18.57 3.55 -12.20
N GLU A 122 19.29 3.71 -13.31
CA GLU A 122 18.80 4.39 -14.51
C GLU A 122 17.46 3.79 -15.00
N LYS A 123 17.35 2.45 -15.02
CA LYS A 123 16.15 1.73 -15.46
C LYS A 123 15.05 1.74 -14.39
N ALA A 124 15.40 1.91 -13.12
CA ALA A 124 14.45 2.06 -12.04
C ALA A 124 13.74 3.43 -12.14
N GLU A 125 14.48 4.47 -12.53
CA GLU A 125 13.97 5.82 -12.75
C GLU A 125 13.24 5.95 -14.09
N ASN A 126 13.84 5.46 -15.20
CA ASN A 126 13.31 5.61 -16.56
C ASN A 126 12.48 4.41 -17.00
N ARG A 127 11.25 4.31 -16.47
CA ARG A 127 10.36 3.17 -16.69
C ARG A 127 9.51 3.31 -17.96
N ASP A 128 9.42 2.25 -18.76
CA ASP A 128 8.41 2.11 -19.81
C ASP A 128 7.09 1.61 -19.21
N LEU A 129 6.30 2.55 -18.67
CA LEU A 129 5.02 2.24 -18.02
C LEU A 129 4.01 1.59 -18.96
N LYS A 130 4.07 1.89 -20.27
CA LYS A 130 3.13 1.34 -21.25
C LYS A 130 3.43 -0.14 -21.48
N ASN A 131 4.70 -0.49 -21.68
CA ASN A 131 5.11 -1.88 -21.81
C ASN A 131 4.81 -2.67 -20.53
N GLU A 132 5.18 -2.15 -19.36
CA GLU A 132 4.88 -2.79 -18.06
C GLU A 132 3.38 -3.06 -17.88
N ARG A 133 2.52 -2.07 -18.19
CA ARG A 133 1.07 -2.22 -18.12
C ARG A 133 0.56 -3.31 -19.07
N SER A 134 1.06 -3.36 -20.30
CA SER A 134 0.65 -4.37 -21.28
C SER A 134 0.99 -5.81 -20.86
N ILE A 135 2.03 -5.99 -20.03
CA ILE A 135 2.37 -7.29 -19.44
C ILE A 135 1.38 -7.65 -18.32
N LEU A 136 1.09 -6.69 -17.45
CA LEU A 136 0.16 -6.87 -16.32
C LEU A 136 -1.29 -7.07 -16.77
N GLU A 137 -1.71 -6.51 -17.90
CA GLU A 137 -3.07 -6.71 -18.44
C GLU A 137 -3.33 -8.13 -18.95
N LYS A 138 -2.28 -8.95 -19.08
CA LYS A 138 -2.41 -10.38 -19.42
C LYS A 138 -2.76 -11.24 -18.20
N GLN A 139 -2.94 -10.62 -17.04
CA GLN A 139 -3.25 -11.31 -15.80
C GLN A 139 -4.57 -12.08 -15.91
N THR A 140 -4.52 -13.34 -15.53
CA THR A 140 -5.67 -14.23 -15.49
C THR A 140 -6.45 -14.00 -14.20
N MET A 141 -7.78 -13.85 -14.37
CA MET A 141 -8.73 -13.84 -13.26
C MET A 141 -9.40 -15.23 -13.19
N ASN A 142 -9.64 -15.72 -11.98
CA ASN A 142 -10.31 -16.97 -11.65
C ASN A 142 -11.84 -16.85 -11.80
#